data_AF-A0A7J4RVG5-F1
#
_entry.id   AF-A0A7J4RVG5-F1
#
_cell.length_a   1.000
_cell.length_b   1.000
_cell.length_c   1.000
_cell.angle_alpha   90.00
_cell.angle_beta   90.00
_cell.angle_gamma   90.00
#
_symmetry.space_group_name_H-M   'P 1'
#
loop_
_entity.id
_entity.type
_entity.pdbx_description
1 polymer ?
#
loop_
_entity_poly.entity_id
_entity_poly.type
_entity_poly.pdbx_seq_one_letter_code
_entity_poly.pdbx_strand_id
1 'polypeptide(L)'
;WESDRNMKEQLMREAKLDIPKTVTSPKEIKTLVIAKRHGAAGGKGYFLTTNEKDYNKKRDKLIKQGLIKGDSDLYLQEYSFGVSAYLQYFYSPLKDELEFFGVDRRYESDIDGLGRIPAAQQLDIDSVSSFNVIGNSPLVLRESLLDEVYSMGERFVDAAKRLVAPGMNGPFCLEGVYDENGKFTTFEFSARIVAGTNMYVDGSPYSTFLYDEPMSMGRRIAREIKQAKNSNELEKIVT
;
A
#
# COMPACT_ATOMS: atom_id res chain seq x y z
N TRP A 1 -10.81 8.90 -6.53
CA TRP A 1 -10.18 7.59 -6.77
C TRP A 1 -9.57 7.01 -5.50
N GLU A 2 -8.45 7.52 -4.97
CA GLU A 2 -7.80 6.90 -3.77
C GLU A 2 -8.69 6.85 -2.52
N SER A 3 -9.57 7.84 -2.30
CA SER A 3 -10.44 7.89 -1.13
C SER A 3 -11.67 6.99 -1.21
N ASP A 4 -12.02 6.49 -2.40
CA ASP A 4 -13.20 5.65 -2.64
C ASP A 4 -12.77 4.21 -2.92
N ARG A 5 -13.28 3.27 -2.12
CA ARG A 5 -12.87 1.86 -2.22
C ARG A 5 -13.30 1.20 -3.53
N ASN A 6 -14.51 1.48 -4.01
CA ASN A 6 -15.02 0.87 -5.23
C ASN A 6 -14.20 1.34 -6.43
N MET A 7 -13.87 2.64 -6.45
CA MET A 7 -12.98 3.21 -7.48
C MET A 7 -11.56 2.65 -7.39
N LYS A 8 -11.00 2.48 -6.19
CA LYS A 8 -9.69 1.83 -5.98
C LYS A 8 -9.69 0.42 -6.53
N GLU A 9 -10.67 -0.38 -6.15
CA GLU A 9 -10.78 -1.77 -6.58
C GLU A 9 -10.94 -1.86 -8.11
N GLN A 10 -11.77 -1.00 -8.70
CA GLN A 10 -11.93 -0.90 -10.14
C GLN A 10 -10.58 -0.62 -10.83
N LEU A 11 -9.82 0.38 -10.37
CA LEU A 11 -8.52 0.71 -10.96
C LEU A 11 -7.54 -0.47 -10.86
N MET A 12 -7.44 -1.14 -9.71
CA MET A 12 -6.55 -2.29 -9.55
C MET A 12 -6.95 -3.47 -10.45
N ARG A 13 -8.26 -3.71 -10.63
CA ARG A 13 -8.76 -4.75 -11.55
C ARG A 13 -8.44 -4.43 -13.01
N GLU A 14 -8.65 -3.18 -13.43
CA GLU A 14 -8.32 -2.71 -14.78
C GLU A 14 -6.82 -2.71 -15.07
N ALA A 15 -6.00 -2.49 -14.04
CA ALA A 15 -4.55 -2.65 -14.06
C ALA A 15 -4.10 -4.13 -14.03
N LYS A 16 -5.03 -5.08 -13.95
CA LYS A 16 -4.76 -6.52 -13.87
C LYS A 16 -3.77 -6.86 -12.74
N LEU A 17 -3.92 -6.19 -11.60
CA LEU A 17 -3.18 -6.53 -10.39
C LEU A 17 -3.87 -7.72 -9.72
N ASP A 18 -3.07 -8.61 -9.13
CA ASP A 18 -3.62 -9.63 -8.25
C ASP A 18 -4.06 -8.96 -6.95
N ILE A 19 -5.34 -9.10 -6.61
CA ILE A 19 -5.93 -8.46 -5.43
C ILE A 19 -6.68 -9.49 -4.59
N PRO A 20 -6.62 -9.38 -3.25
CA PRO A 20 -7.32 -10.33 -2.40
C PRO A 20 -8.84 -10.14 -2.49
N LYS A 21 -9.59 -11.23 -2.37
CA LYS A 21 -11.03 -11.23 -2.58
C LYS A 21 -11.76 -10.42 -1.52
N THR A 22 -12.73 -9.64 -1.97
CA THR A 22 -13.70 -8.96 -1.11
C THR A 22 -14.61 -10.00 -0.45
N VAL A 23 -14.84 -9.86 0.85
CA VAL A 23 -15.88 -10.60 1.58
C VAL A 23 -17.07 -9.68 1.78
N THR A 24 -18.25 -10.05 1.30
CA THR A 24 -19.36 -9.08 1.18
C THR A 24 -20.06 -8.82 2.51
N SER A 25 -20.01 -9.78 3.45
CA SER A 25 -20.60 -9.65 4.78
C SER A 25 -19.89 -10.51 5.82
N PRO A 26 -20.02 -10.19 7.12
CA PRO A 26 -19.44 -10.99 8.20
C PRO A 26 -19.87 -12.47 8.20
N LYS A 27 -21.07 -12.76 7.69
CA LYS A 27 -21.62 -14.12 7.56
C LYS A 27 -20.86 -14.99 6.57
N GLU A 28 -20.15 -14.37 5.63
CA GLU A 28 -19.38 -15.07 4.59
C GLU A 28 -17.94 -15.36 4.99
N ILE A 29 -17.52 -14.96 6.20
CA ILE A 29 -16.17 -15.21 6.70
C ILE A 29 -16.00 -16.71 6.94
N LYS A 30 -15.25 -17.35 6.03
CA LYS A 30 -14.90 -18.79 6.06
C LYS A 30 -13.39 -19.05 6.23
N THR A 31 -12.59 -18.01 6.09
CA THR A 31 -11.12 -18.03 6.12
C THR A 31 -10.61 -16.86 6.95
N LEU A 32 -9.29 -16.71 7.07
CA LEU A 32 -8.71 -15.52 7.70
C LEU A 32 -9.02 -14.29 6.85
N VAL A 33 -9.65 -13.30 7.48
CA VAL A 33 -10.10 -12.06 6.88
C VAL A 33 -9.54 -10.90 7.68
N ILE A 34 -9.17 -9.83 6.98
CA ILE A 34 -8.86 -8.54 7.58
C ILE A 34 -10.03 -7.58 7.37
N ALA A 35 -10.51 -6.99 8.46
CA ALA A 35 -11.44 -5.86 8.44
C ALA A 35 -10.61 -4.57 8.44
N LYS A 36 -10.76 -3.77 7.39
CA LYS A 36 -10.02 -2.53 7.14
C LYS A 36 -10.94 -1.34 7.21
N ARG A 37 -10.48 -0.23 7.77
CA ARG A 37 -11.22 1.03 7.71
C ARG A 37 -11.08 1.69 6.35
N HIS A 38 -12.07 2.48 5.98
CA HIS A 38 -11.99 3.33 4.80
C HIS A 38 -10.97 4.48 4.99
N GLY A 39 -10.24 4.79 3.92
CA GLY A 39 -9.33 5.94 3.85
C GLY A 39 -7.98 5.75 4.55
N ALA A 40 -7.23 6.85 4.66
CA ALA A 40 -5.87 6.87 5.21
C ALA A 40 -5.85 6.85 6.75
N ALA A 41 -6.42 5.80 7.36
CA ALA A 41 -6.43 5.61 8.82
C ALA A 41 -5.11 5.09 9.40
N GLY A 42 -4.09 4.85 8.55
CA GLY A 42 -2.78 4.35 8.95
C GLY A 42 -2.84 3.00 9.66
N GLY A 43 -3.79 2.13 9.29
CA GLY A 43 -4.00 0.80 9.88
C GLY A 43 -4.61 0.78 11.30
N LYS A 44 -4.92 1.94 11.89
CA LYS A 44 -5.58 2.00 13.20
C LYS A 44 -7.05 1.60 13.11
N GLY A 45 -7.46 0.62 13.92
CA GLY A 45 -8.82 0.07 13.93
C GLY A 45 -9.06 -1.00 12.87
N TYR A 46 -7.99 -1.49 12.24
CA TYR A 46 -8.02 -2.72 11.45
C TYR A 46 -7.95 -3.91 12.40
N PHE A 47 -8.50 -5.06 12.01
CA PHE A 47 -8.37 -6.28 12.80
C PHE A 47 -8.56 -7.53 11.95
N LEU A 48 -7.97 -8.64 12.41
CA LEU A 48 -8.14 -9.95 11.79
C LEU A 48 -9.29 -10.71 12.43
N THR A 49 -9.95 -11.58 11.66
CA THR A 49 -11.01 -12.47 12.12
C THR A 49 -11.08 -13.72 11.25
N THR A 50 -11.57 -14.83 11.81
CA THR A 50 -11.76 -16.10 11.08
C THR A 50 -13.22 -16.53 10.99
N ASN A 51 -14.15 -15.82 11.63
CA ASN A 51 -15.58 -16.11 11.61
C ASN A 51 -16.42 -14.91 12.07
N GLU A 52 -17.73 -14.97 11.84
CA GLU A 52 -18.68 -13.90 12.21
C GLU A 52 -18.69 -13.57 13.72
N LYS A 53 -18.57 -14.59 14.59
CA LYS A 53 -18.61 -14.40 16.04
C LYS A 53 -17.41 -13.58 16.53
N ASP A 54 -16.20 -13.93 16.07
CA ASP A 54 -14.98 -13.19 16.40
C ASP A 54 -14.99 -11.79 15.80
N TYR A 55 -15.51 -11.65 14.56
CA TYR A 55 -15.70 -10.34 13.92
C TYR A 55 -16.56 -9.41 14.80
N ASN A 56 -17.76 -9.87 15.18
CA ASN A 56 -18.68 -9.08 16.00
C ASN A 56 -18.05 -8.70 17.34
N LYS A 57 -17.35 -9.64 18.01
CA LYS A 57 -16.64 -9.37 19.27
C LYS A 57 -15.63 -8.23 19.12
N LYS A 58 -14.77 -8.30 18.10
CA LYS A 58 -13.70 -7.30 17.87
C LYS A 58 -14.26 -5.96 17.43
N ARG A 59 -15.23 -5.97 16.50
CA ARG A 59 -15.95 -4.77 16.07
C ARG A 59 -16.57 -4.03 17.27
N ASP A 60 -17.34 -4.72 18.10
CA ASP A 60 -18.05 -4.09 19.22
C ASP A 60 -17.07 -3.51 20.26
N LYS A 61 -15.90 -4.14 20.43
CA LYS A 61 -14.82 -3.61 21.28
C LYS A 61 -14.23 -2.32 20.71
N LEU A 62 -13.99 -2.26 19.40
CA LEU A 62 -13.50 -1.06 18.73
C LEU A 62 -14.54 0.08 18.72
N ILE A 63 -15.84 -0.24 18.62
CA ILE A 63 -16.94 0.72 18.78
C ILE A 63 -16.92 1.32 20.20
N LYS A 64 -16.82 0.48 21.23
CA LYS A 64 -16.74 0.93 22.64
C LYS A 64 -15.52 1.82 22.90
N GLN A 65 -14.42 1.61 22.18
CA GLN A 65 -13.21 2.44 22.23
C GLN A 65 -13.31 3.73 21.40
N GLY A 66 -14.41 3.94 20.65
CA GLY A 66 -14.59 5.10 19.79
C GLY A 66 -13.69 5.11 18.53
N LEU A 67 -13.11 3.96 18.16
CA LEU A 67 -12.22 3.84 17.00
C LEU A 67 -12.99 3.69 15.68
N ILE A 68 -14.18 3.10 15.74
CA ILE A 68 -15.11 2.95 14.61
C ILE A 68 -16.54 3.20 15.08
N LYS A 69 -17.44 3.55 14.15
CA LYS A 69 -18.87 3.77 14.41
C LYS A 69 -19.71 2.52 14.20
N GLY A 70 -19.27 1.61 13.33
CA GLY A 70 -20.02 0.40 12.98
C GLY A 70 -19.46 -0.27 11.73
N ASP A 71 -20.24 -1.19 11.15
CA ASP A 71 -19.86 -1.94 9.95
C ASP A 71 -19.65 -1.04 8.73
N SER A 72 -20.31 0.11 8.65
CA SER A 72 -20.14 1.08 7.54
C SER A 72 -18.74 1.67 7.46
N ASP A 73 -17.96 1.57 8.54
CA ASP A 73 -16.57 2.04 8.56
C ASP A 73 -15.60 0.95 8.08
N LEU A 74 -16.07 -0.29 7.88
CA LEU A 74 -15.26 -1.47 7.67
C LEU A 74 -15.49 -2.11 6.30
N TYR A 75 -14.39 -2.55 5.70
CA TYR A 75 -14.34 -3.34 4.49
C TYR A 75 -13.62 -4.66 4.77
N LEU A 76 -14.20 -5.77 4.31
CA LEU A 76 -13.69 -7.11 4.58
C LEU A 76 -12.97 -7.67 3.36
N GLN A 77 -11.81 -8.24 3.60
CA GLN A 77 -10.99 -8.83 2.56
C GLN A 77 -10.31 -10.09 3.06
N GLU A 78 -10.20 -11.12 2.21
CA GLU A 78 -9.36 -12.28 2.49
C GLU A 78 -7.93 -11.81 2.85
N TYR A 79 -7.37 -12.38 3.91
CA TYR A 79 -6.02 -12.06 4.33
C TYR A 79 -5.02 -12.74 3.41
N SER A 80 -4.15 -11.96 2.77
CA SER A 80 -3.03 -12.47 1.99
C SER A 80 -1.84 -12.75 2.90
N PHE A 81 -1.40 -14.01 2.93
CA PHE A 81 -0.21 -14.41 3.67
C PHE A 81 1.04 -14.05 2.88
N GLY A 82 2.08 -13.58 3.58
CA GLY A 82 3.34 -13.25 2.93
C GLY A 82 4.17 -12.21 3.67
N VAL A 83 5.26 -11.79 3.03
CA VAL A 83 6.10 -10.68 3.48
C VAL A 83 5.58 -9.39 2.85
N SER A 84 5.22 -8.40 3.68
CA SER A 84 4.76 -7.11 3.19
C SER A 84 5.87 -6.34 2.47
N ALA A 85 5.52 -5.76 1.33
CA ALA A 85 6.40 -4.92 0.53
C ALA A 85 5.60 -3.76 -0.08
N TYR A 86 6.17 -2.57 0.02
CA TYR A 86 5.59 -1.31 -0.41
C TYR A 86 6.43 -0.79 -1.57
N LEU A 87 5.98 -1.05 -2.79
CA LEU A 87 6.73 -0.80 -4.02
C LEU A 87 6.57 0.67 -4.40
N GLN A 88 7.67 1.43 -4.43
CA GLN A 88 7.68 2.87 -4.61
C GLN A 88 8.06 3.21 -6.05
N TYR A 89 7.20 3.94 -6.73
CA TYR A 89 7.37 4.30 -8.14
C TYR A 89 7.33 5.81 -8.33
N PHE A 90 7.90 6.27 -9.43
CA PHE A 90 7.68 7.60 -9.99
C PHE A 90 7.38 7.44 -11.47
N TYR A 91 6.26 7.99 -11.93
CA TYR A 91 5.97 8.07 -13.37
C TYR A 91 6.17 9.51 -13.86
N SER A 92 7.02 9.68 -14.87
CA SER A 92 7.32 10.97 -15.51
C SER A 92 6.44 11.16 -16.74
N PRO A 93 5.39 12.01 -16.71
CA PRO A 93 4.60 12.32 -17.90
C PRO A 93 5.37 13.17 -18.92
N LEU A 94 6.48 13.82 -18.52
CA LEU A 94 7.36 14.53 -19.44
C LEU A 94 8.13 13.57 -20.36
N LYS A 95 8.52 12.41 -19.83
CA LYS A 95 9.31 11.39 -20.54
C LYS A 95 8.52 10.16 -20.97
N ASP A 96 7.28 10.02 -20.49
CA ASP A 96 6.49 8.79 -20.57
C ASP A 96 7.26 7.56 -20.02
N GLU A 97 7.90 7.74 -18.85
CA GLU A 97 8.81 6.77 -18.26
C GLU A 97 8.39 6.41 -16.83
N LEU A 98 8.41 5.11 -16.52
CA LEU A 98 8.22 4.60 -15.16
C LEU A 98 9.58 4.32 -14.51
N GLU A 99 9.79 4.87 -13.32
CA GLU A 99 10.99 4.67 -12.53
C GLU A 99 10.63 3.91 -11.24
N PHE A 100 11.30 2.77 -10.98
CA PHE A 100 11.19 2.10 -9.69
C PHE A 100 12.19 2.70 -8.71
N PHE A 101 11.66 3.34 -7.66
CA PHE A 101 12.44 4.15 -6.73
C PHE A 101 12.88 3.41 -5.49
N GLY A 102 12.20 2.35 -5.09
CA GLY A 102 12.53 1.67 -3.84
C GLY A 102 11.44 0.75 -3.36
N VAL A 103 11.74 0.05 -2.28
CA VAL A 103 10.78 -0.77 -1.55
C VAL A 103 11.02 -0.63 -0.07
N ASP A 104 9.94 -0.49 0.70
CA ASP A 104 10.00 -0.55 2.14
C ASP A 104 9.08 -1.63 2.71
N ARG A 105 9.22 -1.86 4.01
CA ARG A 105 8.24 -2.55 4.84
C ARG A 105 7.76 -1.57 5.90
N ARG A 106 6.45 -1.33 5.99
CA ARG A 106 5.88 -0.59 7.14
C ARG A 106 6.17 -1.31 8.46
N TYR A 107 6.45 -0.53 9.49
CA TYR A 107 6.66 -1.00 10.85
C TYR A 107 5.46 -0.56 11.70
N GLU A 108 4.71 -1.53 12.21
CA GLU A 108 3.33 -1.35 12.66
C GLU A 108 3.15 -1.80 14.11
N SER A 109 2.44 -0.99 14.89
CA SER A 109 2.15 -1.25 16.31
C SER A 109 0.66 -1.50 16.53
N ASP A 110 0.29 -2.50 17.33
CA ASP A 110 1.14 -3.44 18.08
C ASP A 110 1.50 -4.73 17.32
N ILE A 111 0.99 -4.91 16.10
CA ILE A 111 1.08 -6.18 15.36
C ILE A 111 2.52 -6.72 15.20
N ASP A 112 3.51 -5.88 14.87
CA ASP A 112 4.90 -6.32 14.73
C ASP A 112 5.56 -6.65 16.08
N GLY A 113 4.98 -6.17 17.18
CA GLY A 113 5.43 -6.46 18.54
C GLY A 113 4.97 -7.81 19.06
N LEU A 114 3.87 -8.37 18.53
CA LEU A 114 3.29 -9.61 19.04
C LEU A 114 4.25 -10.80 18.98
N GLY A 115 5.11 -10.87 17.97
CA GLY A 115 6.12 -11.94 17.84
C GLY A 115 7.13 -12.00 19.00
N ARG A 116 7.18 -10.97 19.85
CA ARG A 116 8.02 -10.92 21.05
C ARG A 116 7.36 -11.54 22.29
N ILE A 117 6.06 -11.83 22.22
CA ILE A 117 5.27 -12.39 23.33
C ILE A 117 5.04 -13.87 23.02
N PRO A 118 5.40 -14.83 23.90
CA PRO A 118 5.11 -16.23 23.64
C PRO A 118 3.60 -16.50 23.55
N ALA A 119 3.22 -17.51 22.77
CA ALA A 119 1.82 -17.80 22.45
C ALA A 119 0.93 -18.01 23.70
N ALA A 120 1.47 -18.64 24.76
CA ALA A 120 0.73 -18.87 26.00
C ALA A 120 0.22 -17.55 26.62
N GLN A 121 1.08 -16.53 26.73
CA GLN A 121 0.70 -15.22 27.25
C GLN A 121 -0.20 -14.45 26.27
N GLN A 122 -0.03 -14.62 24.95
CA GLN A 122 -0.91 -13.98 23.98
C GLN A 122 -2.38 -14.42 24.15
N LEU A 123 -2.61 -15.70 24.47
CA LEU A 123 -3.96 -16.24 24.70
C LEU A 123 -4.65 -15.64 25.93
N ASP A 124 -3.89 -15.16 26.92
CA ASP A 124 -4.41 -14.54 28.14
C ASP A 124 -4.72 -13.04 27.97
N ILE A 125 -4.32 -12.43 26.86
CA ILE A 125 -4.51 -11.00 26.58
C ILE A 125 -5.77 -10.79 25.74
N ASP A 126 -6.85 -10.30 26.37
CA ASP A 126 -8.02 -9.82 25.62
C ASP A 126 -7.73 -8.42 25.05
N SER A 127 -7.09 -8.36 23.89
CA SER A 127 -6.83 -7.13 23.13
C SER A 127 -7.16 -7.31 21.64
N VAL A 128 -7.39 -6.20 20.94
CA VAL A 128 -7.52 -6.20 19.47
C VAL A 128 -6.27 -5.54 18.94
N SER A 129 -5.42 -6.34 18.30
CA SER A 129 -4.17 -5.84 17.73
C SER A 129 -4.42 -4.82 16.64
N SER A 130 -3.54 -3.85 16.54
CA SER A 130 -3.61 -2.73 15.61
C SER A 130 -2.49 -2.81 14.59
N PHE A 131 -2.76 -2.27 13.39
CA PHE A 131 -1.77 -2.12 12.32
C PHE A 131 -1.30 -0.66 12.23
N ASN A 132 -1.23 0.03 13.38
CA ASN A 132 -0.96 1.47 13.38
C ASN A 132 0.47 1.72 12.93
N VAL A 133 0.65 2.39 11.79
CA VAL A 133 1.97 2.62 11.20
C VAL A 133 2.78 3.55 12.12
N ILE A 134 3.94 3.06 12.60
CA ILE A 134 4.87 3.81 13.46
C ILE A 134 6.10 4.26 12.67
N GLY A 135 6.57 3.44 11.74
CA GLY A 135 7.77 3.72 10.95
C GLY A 135 7.85 2.86 9.71
N ASN A 136 9.03 2.80 9.11
CA ASN A 136 9.33 2.00 7.92
C ASN A 136 10.73 1.38 8.09
N SER A 137 10.94 0.22 7.49
CA SER A 137 12.21 -0.49 7.44
C SER A 137 12.64 -0.68 5.99
N PRO A 138 13.93 -0.51 5.66
CA PRO A 138 14.40 -0.65 4.29
C PRO A 138 14.36 -2.12 3.85
N LEU A 139 14.04 -2.35 2.58
CA LEU A 139 14.07 -3.65 1.94
C LEU A 139 14.81 -3.55 0.61
N VAL A 140 15.35 -4.67 0.14
CA VAL A 140 15.65 -4.90 -1.27
C VAL A 140 14.99 -6.19 -1.69
N LEU A 141 14.39 -6.20 -2.87
CA LEU A 141 13.79 -7.40 -3.44
C LEU A 141 14.85 -8.30 -4.06
N ARG A 142 14.54 -9.60 -4.09
CA ARG A 142 15.23 -10.54 -4.98
C ARG A 142 15.11 -10.02 -6.42
N GLU A 143 16.23 -9.88 -7.11
CA GLU A 143 16.30 -9.22 -8.44
C GLU A 143 15.35 -9.83 -9.48
N SER A 144 15.19 -11.15 -9.49
CA SER A 144 14.28 -11.84 -10.41
C SER A 144 12.80 -11.48 -10.24
N LEU A 145 12.42 -10.74 -9.20
CA LEU A 145 11.05 -10.23 -9.00
C LEU A 145 10.83 -8.88 -9.67
N LEU A 146 11.89 -8.16 -10.07
CA LEU A 146 11.80 -6.78 -10.54
C LEU A 146 11.09 -6.65 -11.89
N ASP A 147 11.16 -7.66 -12.76
CA ASP A 147 10.45 -7.66 -14.04
C ASP A 147 8.93 -7.52 -13.84
N GLU A 148 8.35 -8.28 -12.91
CA GLU A 148 6.93 -8.13 -12.56
C GLU A 148 6.65 -6.84 -11.80
N VAL A 149 7.60 -6.32 -11.00
CA VAL A 149 7.46 -5.01 -10.32
C VAL A 149 7.27 -3.89 -11.35
N TYR A 150 8.10 -3.85 -12.40
CA TYR A 150 7.94 -2.88 -13.49
C TYR A 150 6.63 -3.12 -14.25
N SER A 151 6.36 -4.37 -14.64
CA SER A 151 5.14 -4.73 -15.36
C SER A 151 3.87 -4.33 -14.60
N MET A 152 3.82 -4.50 -13.28
CA MET A 152 2.69 -4.03 -12.44
C MET A 152 2.55 -2.51 -12.47
N GLY A 153 3.66 -1.77 -12.34
CA GLY A 153 3.63 -0.32 -12.36
C GLY A 153 3.18 0.24 -13.73
N GLU A 154 3.63 -0.37 -14.83
CA GLU A 154 3.22 0.02 -16.19
C GLU A 154 1.73 -0.20 -16.40
N ARG A 155 1.22 -1.40 -16.07
CA ARG A 155 -0.22 -1.69 -16.17
C ARG A 155 -1.05 -0.75 -15.30
N PHE A 156 -0.54 -0.36 -14.12
CA PHE A 156 -1.21 0.59 -13.25
C PHE A 156 -1.27 1.99 -13.86
N VAL A 157 -0.16 2.50 -14.39
CA VAL A 157 -0.11 3.80 -15.10
C VAL A 157 -1.06 3.79 -16.31
N ASP A 158 -1.06 2.73 -17.10
CA ASP A 158 -1.92 2.61 -18.28
C ASP A 158 -3.41 2.54 -17.92
N ALA A 159 -3.75 1.83 -16.85
CA ALA A 159 -5.12 1.83 -16.33
C ALA A 159 -5.52 3.23 -15.84
N ALA A 160 -4.64 3.93 -15.12
CA ALA A 160 -4.90 5.29 -14.66
C ALA A 160 -5.13 6.26 -15.82
N LYS A 161 -4.26 6.23 -16.85
CA LYS A 161 -4.42 7.03 -18.10
C LYS A 161 -5.80 6.84 -18.74
N ARG A 162 -6.33 5.60 -18.74
CA ARG A 162 -7.65 5.28 -19.33
C ARG A 162 -8.84 5.69 -18.46
N LEU A 163 -8.71 5.55 -17.13
CA LEU A 163 -9.85 5.71 -16.21
C LEU A 163 -9.96 7.10 -15.59
N VAL A 164 -8.85 7.80 -15.42
CA VAL A 164 -8.78 9.07 -14.68
C VAL A 164 -7.79 10.01 -15.34
N ALA A 165 -8.28 11.04 -16.04
CA ALA A 165 -7.42 12.05 -16.63
C ALA A 165 -6.68 12.87 -15.54
N PRO A 166 -5.40 13.26 -15.76
CA PRO A 166 -4.55 12.96 -16.92
C PRO A 166 -3.86 11.58 -16.86
N GLY A 167 -4.08 10.81 -15.80
CA GLY A 167 -3.39 9.58 -15.47
C GLY A 167 -2.58 9.76 -14.20
N MET A 168 -1.54 8.93 -14.03
CA MET A 168 -0.54 9.17 -12.99
C MET A 168 0.40 10.31 -13.42
N ASN A 169 0.82 11.14 -12.47
CA ASN A 169 1.78 12.24 -12.68
C ASN A 169 2.71 12.38 -11.47
N GLY A 170 3.71 11.50 -11.40
CA GLY A 170 4.72 11.49 -10.34
C GLY A 170 4.62 10.27 -9.42
N PRO A 171 4.77 10.43 -8.09
CA PRO A 171 5.00 9.33 -7.17
C PRO A 171 3.72 8.52 -6.92
N PHE A 172 3.86 7.20 -6.84
CA PHE A 172 2.83 6.32 -6.31
C PHE A 172 3.43 5.08 -5.66
N CYS A 173 2.60 4.33 -4.95
CA CYS A 173 3.01 3.10 -4.28
C CYS A 173 1.98 1.99 -4.46
N LEU A 174 2.44 0.80 -4.83
CA LEU A 174 1.65 -0.43 -4.76
C LEU A 174 1.97 -1.14 -3.44
N GLU A 175 0.95 -1.39 -2.63
CA GLU A 175 1.06 -1.93 -1.27
C GLU A 175 0.55 -3.38 -1.27
N GLY A 176 1.41 -4.32 -0.90
CA GLY A 176 1.08 -5.72 -1.05
C GLY A 176 1.94 -6.65 -0.22
N VAL A 177 1.80 -7.95 -0.50
CA VAL A 177 2.59 -9.02 0.11
C VAL A 177 3.13 -9.94 -0.97
N TYR A 178 4.35 -10.45 -0.75
CA TYR A 178 4.91 -11.57 -1.49
C TYR A 178 4.64 -12.88 -0.74
N ASP A 179 4.03 -13.85 -1.41
CA ASP A 179 3.82 -15.21 -0.88
C ASP A 179 5.11 -16.06 -0.95
N GLU A 180 5.02 -17.33 -0.52
CA GLU A 180 6.14 -18.27 -0.56
C GLU A 180 6.65 -18.60 -1.97
N ASN A 181 5.87 -18.32 -3.00
CA ASN A 181 6.20 -18.53 -4.41
C ASN A 181 6.77 -17.25 -5.07
N GLY A 182 6.85 -16.14 -4.33
CA GLY A 182 7.27 -14.85 -4.86
C GLY A 182 6.19 -14.16 -5.69
N LYS A 183 4.91 -14.54 -5.55
CA LYS A 183 3.79 -13.85 -6.19
C LYS A 183 3.37 -12.64 -5.37
N PHE A 184 3.26 -11.47 -6.00
CA PHE A 184 2.83 -10.25 -5.33
C PHE A 184 1.30 -10.13 -5.37
N THR A 185 0.68 -10.00 -4.20
CA THR A 185 -0.75 -9.66 -4.07
C THR A 185 -0.88 -8.23 -3.58
N THR A 186 -1.48 -7.36 -4.40
CA THR A 186 -1.72 -5.94 -4.09
C THR A 186 -2.99 -5.80 -3.26
N PHE A 187 -2.89 -5.31 -2.03
CA PHE A 187 -4.06 -5.08 -1.19
C PHE A 187 -4.54 -3.62 -1.20
N GLU A 188 -3.66 -2.69 -1.55
CA GLU A 188 -3.94 -1.25 -1.63
C GLU A 188 -2.91 -0.53 -2.53
N PHE A 189 -3.20 0.71 -2.89
CA PHE A 189 -2.24 1.62 -3.50
C PHE A 189 -2.39 3.02 -2.90
N SER A 190 -1.31 3.81 -3.00
CA SER A 190 -1.29 5.25 -2.71
C SER A 190 -0.91 5.99 -3.98
N ALA A 191 -1.76 6.89 -4.49
CA ALA A 191 -1.51 7.64 -5.73
C ALA A 191 -0.72 8.94 -5.47
N ARG A 192 0.27 8.84 -4.56
CA ARG A 192 1.10 9.93 -4.07
C ARG A 192 2.35 9.36 -3.40
N ILE A 193 3.24 10.26 -2.96
CA ILE A 193 4.37 9.92 -2.09
C ILE A 193 3.91 9.26 -0.78
N VAL A 194 4.68 8.28 -0.30
CA VAL A 194 4.43 7.50 0.92
C VAL A 194 5.59 7.66 1.91
N ALA A 195 5.32 7.45 3.20
CA ALA A 195 6.32 7.64 4.26
C ALA A 195 7.57 6.75 4.12
N GLY A 196 7.45 5.59 3.45
CA GLY A 196 8.58 4.70 3.17
C GLY A 196 9.71 5.37 2.40
N THR A 197 9.43 6.39 1.58
CA THR A 197 10.46 7.12 0.83
C THR A 197 11.36 7.97 1.73
N ASN A 198 10.96 8.23 2.99
CA ASN A 198 11.72 9.06 3.94
C ASN A 198 13.07 8.43 4.34
N MET A 199 13.24 7.12 4.17
CA MET A 199 14.52 6.45 4.44
C MET A 199 15.57 6.73 3.35
N TYR A 200 15.14 7.21 2.18
CA TYR A 200 15.96 7.34 0.98
C TYR A 200 16.27 8.81 0.65
N VAL A 201 16.58 9.62 1.67
CA VAL A 201 16.95 11.04 1.49
C VAL A 201 18.18 11.18 0.59
N ASP A 202 19.17 10.30 0.79
CA ASP A 202 20.40 10.24 0.00
C ASP A 202 20.31 9.23 -1.17
N GLY A 203 19.09 8.86 -1.56
CA GLY A 203 18.82 7.83 -2.57
C GLY A 203 18.59 6.45 -1.97
N SER A 204 18.08 5.56 -2.80
CA SER A 204 17.86 4.14 -2.50
C SER A 204 18.85 3.27 -3.27
N PRO A 205 18.94 1.97 -2.94
CA PRO A 205 19.68 1.00 -3.75
C PRO A 205 19.25 0.99 -5.23
N TYR A 206 18.00 1.37 -5.53
CA TYR A 206 17.45 1.39 -6.89
C TYR A 206 17.71 2.72 -7.60
N SER A 207 17.50 3.84 -6.92
CA SER A 207 17.69 5.16 -7.53
C SER A 207 19.16 5.40 -7.91
N THR A 208 20.10 4.74 -7.24
CA THR A 208 21.54 4.78 -7.54
C THR A 208 21.86 4.26 -8.95
N PHE A 209 21.04 3.36 -9.51
CA PHE A 209 21.21 2.89 -10.88
C PHE A 209 20.59 3.81 -11.93
N LEU A 210 19.72 4.73 -11.52
CA LEU A 210 19.05 5.69 -12.40
C LEU A 210 19.75 7.05 -12.43
N TYR A 211 20.51 7.38 -11.38
CA TYR A 211 21.06 8.70 -11.14
C TYR A 211 22.49 8.65 -10.64
N ASP A 212 23.31 9.57 -11.13
CA ASP A 212 24.70 9.81 -10.73
C ASP A 212 24.83 10.66 -9.45
N GLU A 213 23.71 11.07 -8.86
CA GLU A 213 23.64 11.82 -7.62
C GLU A 213 22.56 11.26 -6.68
N PRO A 214 22.71 11.44 -5.34
CA PRO A 214 21.69 11.07 -4.36
C PRO A 214 20.28 11.56 -4.75
N MET A 215 19.34 10.63 -4.97
CA MET A 215 18.01 10.96 -5.48
C MET A 215 16.90 10.43 -4.58
N SER A 216 16.41 11.27 -3.68
CA SER A 216 15.16 11.00 -2.96
C SER A 216 13.93 11.21 -3.83
N MET A 217 12.81 10.62 -3.42
CA MET A 217 11.51 10.86 -4.08
C MET A 217 11.14 12.36 -4.07
N GLY A 218 11.42 13.07 -2.98
CA GLY A 218 11.21 14.52 -2.90
C GLY A 218 12.07 15.30 -3.91
N ARG A 219 13.36 14.94 -4.03
CA ARG A 219 14.26 15.54 -5.02
C ARG A 219 13.79 15.23 -6.45
N ARG A 220 13.29 14.02 -6.71
CA ARG A 220 12.77 13.61 -8.02
C ARG A 220 11.54 14.41 -8.43
N ILE A 221 10.60 14.64 -7.52
CA ILE A 221 9.42 15.50 -7.75
C ILE A 221 9.87 16.92 -8.09
N ALA A 222 10.77 17.51 -7.29
CA ALA A 222 11.27 18.86 -7.53
C ALA A 222 12.02 18.98 -8.88
N ARG A 223 12.74 17.93 -9.28
CA ARG A 223 13.41 17.85 -10.58
C ARG A 223 12.41 17.81 -11.74
N GLU A 224 11.33 17.03 -11.63
CA GLU A 224 10.26 17.00 -12.64
C GLU A 224 9.65 18.40 -12.84
N ILE A 225 9.35 19.09 -11.74
CA ILE A 225 8.80 20.46 -11.77
C ILE A 225 9.79 21.42 -12.46
N LYS A 226 11.07 21.34 -12.13
CA LYS A 226 12.11 22.17 -12.75
C LYS A 226 12.24 21.89 -14.25
N GLN A 227 12.17 20.63 -14.66
CA GLN A 227 12.23 20.23 -16.06
C GLN A 227 11.00 20.72 -16.83
N ALA A 228 9.79 20.49 -16.32
CA ALA A 228 8.55 20.98 -16.91
C ALA A 228 8.53 22.51 -17.05
N LYS A 229 9.03 23.25 -16.04
CA LYS A 229 9.15 24.70 -16.13
C LYS A 229 10.12 25.13 -17.24
N ASN A 230 11.25 24.45 -17.38
CA ASN A 230 12.26 24.78 -18.39
C ASN A 230 11.81 24.44 -19.81
N SER A 231 10.99 23.39 -19.98
CA SER A 231 10.41 23.01 -21.28
C SER A 231 9.05 23.65 -21.57
N ASN A 232 8.52 24.46 -20.63
CA ASN A 232 7.20 25.07 -20.72
C ASN A 232 6.05 24.04 -20.87
N GLU A 233 6.12 22.97 -20.07
CA GLU A 233 5.18 21.84 -20.03
C GLU A 233 4.61 21.61 -18.60
N LEU A 234 4.50 22.67 -17.80
CA LEU A 234 3.99 22.57 -16.42
C LEU A 234 2.58 21.99 -16.36
N GLU A 235 1.76 22.30 -17.35
CA GLU A 235 0.39 21.81 -17.51
C GLU A 235 0.28 20.28 -17.61
N LYS A 236 1.37 19.57 -17.92
CA LYS A 236 1.40 18.10 -17.93
C LYS A 236 1.49 17.48 -16.54
N ILE A 237 1.96 18.23 -15.55
CA ILE A 237 2.26 17.71 -14.20
C ILE A 237 1.41 18.34 -13.09
N VAL A 238 0.63 19.38 -13.39
CA VAL A 238 -0.29 20.02 -12.43
C VAL A 238 -1.74 19.87 -12.89
N THR A 239 -2.66 19.77 -11.94
CA THR A 239 -4.12 19.71 -12.17
C THR A 239 -4.87 20.56 -11.17
#